data_AF-A0A3Z9NX88-F1
#
_entry.id   AF-A0A3Z9NX88-F1
#
_cell.length_a   1.000
_cell.length_b   1.000
_cell.length_c   1.000
_cell.angle_alpha   90.00
_cell.angle_beta   90.00
_cell.angle_gamma   90.00
#
_symmetry.space_group_name_H-M   'P 1'
#
loop_
_entity.id
_entity.type
_entity.pdbx_description
1 polymer ?
#
loop_
_entity_poly.entity_id
_entity_poly.type
_entity_poly.pdbx_seq_one_letter_code
_entity_poly.pdbx_strand_id
1 'polypeptide(L)'
;MVNQQQQQQQINENLKIEAIRWYQKLQEITYLEAGQHMRALNQLMWQIPSFVIAVNGGLWYATTLANESSLWIIFAVLALFDFTTMITLYRLRSLIGSKIALQKNIEDPSKNYILNEITRDAGFKLPSSYDNKETGYIVVSCWAIMLIVCFFVNIAGVCHPNLFSKDISHNTYKATIKNIESGLFIEAKSGLSK
;
A
#
# COMPACT_ATOMS: atom_id res chain seq x y z
N MET A 1 -1.36 14.84 67.25
CA MET A 1 -1.81 13.65 66.49
C MET A 1 -2.75 14.01 65.32
N VAL A 2 -3.57 15.06 65.40
CA VAL A 2 -4.45 15.53 64.30
C VAL A 2 -3.70 16.01 63.03
N ASN A 3 -2.54 16.68 63.18
CA ASN A 3 -1.74 17.13 62.02
C ASN A 3 -1.16 16.00 61.16
N GLN A 4 -0.93 14.81 61.72
CA GLN A 4 -0.41 13.67 60.94
C GLN A 4 -1.49 13.03 60.06
N GLN A 5 -2.75 13.00 60.52
CA GLN A 5 -3.87 12.49 59.72
C GLN A 5 -4.21 13.45 58.56
N GLN A 6 -4.19 14.76 58.79
CA GLN A 6 -4.39 15.76 57.73
C GLN A 6 -3.26 15.74 56.69
N GLN A 7 -2.00 15.60 57.12
CA GLN A 7 -0.88 15.43 56.19
C GLN A 7 -0.99 14.13 55.39
N GLN A 8 -1.39 13.01 56.00
CA GLN A 8 -1.59 11.75 55.30
C GLN A 8 -2.73 11.84 54.26
N GLN A 9 -3.84 12.50 54.58
CA GLN A 9 -4.91 12.74 53.61
C GLN A 9 -4.43 13.59 52.43
N GLN A 10 -3.68 14.66 52.70
CA GLN A 10 -3.16 15.55 51.67
C GLN A 10 -2.10 14.87 50.79
N ILE A 11 -1.28 13.97 51.34
CA ILE A 11 -0.34 13.14 50.58
C ILE A 11 -1.11 12.16 49.67
N ASN A 12 -2.16 11.52 50.19
CA ASN A 12 -2.96 10.57 49.43
C ASN A 12 -3.72 11.25 48.27
N GLU A 13 -4.23 12.47 48.49
CA GLU A 13 -4.86 13.27 47.43
C GLU A 13 -3.86 13.71 46.36
N ASN A 14 -2.66 14.16 46.75
CA ASN A 14 -1.60 14.50 45.78
C ASN A 14 -1.18 13.28 44.95
N LEU A 15 -1.06 12.10 45.58
CA LEU A 15 -0.76 10.85 44.87
C LEU A 15 -1.86 10.50 43.86
N LYS A 16 -3.14 10.69 44.24
CA LYS A 16 -4.31 10.46 43.38
C LYS A 16 -4.27 11.42 42.17
N ILE A 17 -3.97 12.70 42.39
CA ILE A 17 -3.87 13.71 41.32
C ILE A 17 -2.70 13.40 40.37
N GLU A 18 -1.54 13.01 40.91
CA GLU A 18 -0.38 12.64 40.10
C GLU A 18 -0.65 11.40 39.24
N ALA A 19 -1.29 10.37 39.81
CA ALA A 19 -1.69 9.17 39.06
C ALA A 19 -2.66 9.50 37.92
N ILE A 20 -3.64 10.39 38.16
CA ILE A 20 -4.58 10.87 37.13
C ILE A 20 -3.82 11.59 36.01
N ARG A 21 -2.85 12.44 36.35
CA ARG A 21 -2.03 13.16 35.36
C ARG A 21 -1.20 12.21 34.49
N TRP A 22 -0.54 11.22 35.09
CA TRP A 22 0.22 10.21 34.35
C TRP A 22 -0.67 9.40 33.41
N TYR A 23 -1.88 9.08 33.85
CA TYR A 23 -2.85 8.36 33.05
C TYR A 23 -3.33 9.19 31.84
N GLN A 24 -3.69 10.46 32.03
CA GLN A 24 -4.08 11.35 30.93
C GLN A 24 -2.96 11.49 29.90
N LYS A 25 -1.71 11.63 30.37
CA LYS A 25 -0.55 11.73 29.49
C LYS A 25 -0.31 10.44 28.71
N LEU A 26 -0.53 9.28 29.32
CA LEU A 26 -0.44 7.99 28.64
C LEU A 26 -1.52 7.87 27.56
N GLN A 27 -2.77 8.25 27.87
CA GLN A 27 -3.87 8.25 26.89
C GLN A 27 -3.57 9.18 25.70
N GLU A 28 -3.05 10.37 25.95
CA GLU A 28 -2.63 11.32 24.91
C GLU A 28 -1.56 10.70 23.99
N ILE A 29 -0.51 10.11 24.57
CA ILE A 29 0.58 9.48 23.81
C ILE A 29 0.05 8.32 22.96
N THR A 30 -0.77 7.44 23.54
CA THR A 30 -1.36 6.31 22.82
C THR A 30 -2.25 6.77 21.67
N TYR A 31 -3.01 7.84 21.87
CA TYR A 31 -3.83 8.43 20.81
C TYR A 31 -2.99 9.00 19.66
N LEU A 32 -1.91 9.72 19.99
CA LEU A 32 -0.98 10.27 19.00
C LEU A 32 -0.27 9.18 18.21
N GLU A 33 0.21 8.13 18.89
CA GLU A 33 0.85 6.97 18.27
C GLU A 33 -0.13 6.23 17.33
N ALA A 34 -1.37 6.01 17.78
CA ALA A 34 -2.43 5.42 16.97
C ALA A 34 -2.73 6.28 15.71
N GLY A 35 -2.75 7.60 15.85
CA GLY A 35 -2.90 8.53 14.75
C GLY A 35 -1.74 8.47 13.75
N GLN A 36 -0.50 8.34 14.22
CA GLN A 36 0.67 8.16 13.36
C GLN A 36 0.61 6.84 12.58
N HIS A 37 0.23 5.75 13.25
CA HIS A 37 0.04 4.46 12.58
C HIS A 37 -1.05 4.49 11.51
N MET A 38 -2.15 5.21 11.74
CA MET A 38 -3.22 5.36 10.75
C MET A 38 -2.78 6.21 9.55
N ARG A 39 -2.00 7.27 9.77
CA ARG A 39 -1.44 8.10 8.68
C ARG A 39 -0.45 7.33 7.80
N ALA A 40 0.46 6.57 8.41
CA ALA A 40 1.41 5.73 7.67
C ALA A 40 0.67 4.66 6.83
N LEU A 41 -0.40 4.10 7.38
CA LEU A 41 -1.21 3.11 6.70
C LEU A 41 -2.00 3.69 5.52
N ASN A 42 -2.52 4.91 5.67
CA ASN A 42 -3.15 5.64 4.58
C ASN A 42 -2.13 5.95 3.46
N GLN A 43 -0.88 6.29 3.80
CA GLN A 43 0.18 6.48 2.80
C GLN A 43 0.47 5.19 2.03
N LEU A 44 0.57 4.05 2.73
CA LEU A 44 0.78 2.74 2.09
C LEU A 44 -0.34 2.38 1.11
N MET A 45 -1.59 2.71 1.45
CA MET A 45 -2.74 2.48 0.58
C MET A 45 -2.61 3.21 -0.77
N TRP A 46 -2.00 4.40 -0.80
CA TRP A 46 -1.76 5.16 -2.03
C TRP A 46 -0.43 4.83 -2.72
N GLN A 47 0.57 4.37 -1.94
CA GLN A 47 1.90 4.06 -2.45
C GLN A 47 1.93 2.78 -3.29
N ILE A 48 1.27 1.72 -2.83
CA ILE A 48 1.27 0.41 -3.50
C ILE A 48 0.70 0.52 -4.93
N PRO A 49 -0.46 1.17 -5.16
CA PRO A 49 -0.97 1.37 -6.51
C PRO A 49 -0.01 2.14 -7.44
N SER A 50 0.63 3.17 -6.92
CA SER A 50 1.58 3.98 -7.69
C SER A 50 2.80 3.17 -8.14
N PHE A 51 3.30 2.30 -7.26
CA PHE A 51 4.38 1.37 -7.58
C PHE A 51 3.99 0.40 -8.70
N VAL A 52 2.77 -0.13 -8.65
CA VAL A 52 2.26 -1.07 -9.65
C VAL A 52 2.15 -0.43 -11.03
N ILE A 53 1.62 0.80 -11.09
CA ILE A 53 1.50 1.54 -12.35
C ILE A 53 2.88 1.79 -12.97
N ALA A 54 3.88 2.13 -12.16
CA ALA A 54 5.24 2.37 -12.65
C ALA A 54 5.90 1.10 -13.21
N VAL A 55 5.75 -0.03 -12.50
CA VAL A 55 6.29 -1.32 -12.95
C VAL A 55 5.57 -1.79 -14.22
N ASN A 56 4.24 -1.80 -14.21
CA ASN A 56 3.47 -2.24 -15.38
C ASN A 56 3.71 -1.31 -16.58
N GLY A 57 3.70 0.01 -16.40
CA GLY A 57 4.00 0.95 -17.48
C GLY A 57 5.43 0.81 -18.04
N GLY A 58 6.43 0.63 -17.15
CA GLY A 58 7.83 0.49 -17.55
C GLY A 58 8.11 -0.82 -18.30
N LEU A 59 7.64 -1.95 -17.78
CA LEU A 59 7.80 -3.24 -18.45
C LEU A 59 6.99 -3.30 -19.75
N TRP A 60 5.85 -2.63 -19.81
CA TRP A 60 5.04 -2.55 -21.03
C TRP A 60 5.62 -1.65 -22.11
N TYR A 61 6.43 -0.66 -21.72
CA TYR A 61 7.28 0.02 -22.68
C TYR A 61 8.44 -0.88 -23.15
N ALA A 62 9.04 -1.67 -22.26
CA ALA A 62 10.15 -2.56 -22.60
C ALA A 62 9.75 -3.64 -23.63
N THR A 63 8.51 -4.13 -23.62
CA THR A 63 8.01 -5.09 -24.62
C THR A 63 8.03 -4.53 -26.04
N THR A 64 7.94 -3.20 -26.22
CA THR A 64 8.03 -2.56 -27.55
C THR A 64 9.45 -2.52 -28.12
N LEU A 65 10.47 -2.69 -27.27
CA LEU A 65 11.90 -2.66 -27.63
C LEU A 65 12.54 -4.05 -27.62
N ALA A 66 11.94 -4.99 -26.90
CA ALA A 66 12.47 -6.32 -26.67
C ALA A 66 12.38 -7.22 -27.92
N ASN A 67 13.30 -8.17 -28.03
CA ASN A 67 13.29 -9.17 -29.10
C ASN A 67 12.14 -10.17 -28.89
N GLU A 68 11.68 -10.78 -29.98
CA GLU A 68 10.54 -11.72 -30.02
C GLU A 68 10.72 -12.88 -29.03
N SER A 69 11.95 -13.38 -28.87
CA SER A 69 12.27 -14.45 -27.92
C SER A 69 12.22 -14.02 -26.44
N SER A 70 12.41 -12.74 -26.14
CA SER A 70 12.43 -12.20 -24.77
C SER A 70 11.08 -11.66 -24.29
N LEU A 71 10.16 -11.38 -25.21
CA LEU A 71 8.81 -10.87 -24.92
C LEU A 71 8.06 -11.76 -23.95
N TRP A 72 8.13 -13.08 -24.14
CA TRP A 72 7.47 -14.06 -23.29
C TRP A 72 7.87 -13.96 -21.82
N ILE A 73 9.17 -13.73 -21.57
CA ILE A 73 9.73 -13.59 -20.22
C ILE A 73 9.23 -12.30 -19.57
N ILE A 74 9.15 -11.20 -20.32
CA ILE A 74 8.66 -9.92 -19.79
C ILE A 74 7.20 -10.03 -19.37
N PHE A 75 6.35 -10.67 -20.19
CA PHE A 75 4.96 -10.93 -19.84
C PHE A 75 4.80 -11.87 -18.64
N ALA A 76 5.65 -12.91 -18.53
CA ALA A 76 5.63 -13.81 -17.39
C ALA A 76 5.97 -13.08 -16.08
N VAL A 77 6.97 -12.19 -16.11
CA VAL A 77 7.34 -11.34 -14.96
C VAL A 77 6.21 -10.38 -14.61
N LEU A 78 5.58 -9.74 -15.60
CA LEU A 78 4.40 -8.89 -15.40
C LEU A 78 3.24 -9.64 -14.74
N ALA A 79 2.91 -10.84 -15.23
CA ALA A 79 1.83 -11.65 -14.66
C ALA A 79 2.13 -12.08 -13.21
N LEU A 80 3.38 -12.48 -12.91
CA LEU A 80 3.80 -12.82 -11.55
C LEU A 80 3.75 -11.61 -10.62
N PHE A 81 4.13 -10.44 -11.14
CA PHE A 81 4.09 -9.18 -10.41
C PHE A 81 2.66 -8.76 -10.07
N ASP A 82 1.73 -8.83 -11.01
CA ASP A 82 0.31 -8.56 -10.78
C ASP A 82 -0.28 -9.51 -9.74
N PHE A 83 0.04 -10.81 -9.82
CA PHE A 83 -0.41 -11.80 -8.84
C PHE A 83 0.11 -11.51 -7.43
N THR A 84 1.40 -11.20 -7.31
CA THR A 84 2.03 -10.84 -6.03
C THR A 84 1.40 -9.58 -5.45
N THR A 85 1.13 -8.59 -6.31
CA THR A 85 0.47 -7.35 -5.94
C THR A 85 -0.96 -7.56 -5.46
N MET A 86 -1.71 -8.46 -6.10
CA MET A 86 -3.07 -8.79 -5.68
C MET A 86 -3.08 -9.37 -4.24
N ILE A 87 -2.11 -10.23 -3.91
CA ILE A 87 -1.95 -10.76 -2.55
C ILE A 87 -1.58 -9.65 -1.55
N THR A 88 -0.66 -8.75 -1.91
CA THR A 88 -0.22 -7.68 -1.00
C THR A 88 -1.36 -6.71 -0.68
N LEU A 89 -2.19 -6.35 -1.66
CA LEU A 89 -3.37 -5.51 -1.44
C LEU A 89 -4.39 -6.17 -0.50
N TYR A 90 -4.65 -7.47 -0.67
CA TYR A 90 -5.58 -8.20 0.21
C TYR A 90 -5.06 -8.24 1.66
N ARG A 91 -3.77 -8.51 1.83
CA ARG A 91 -3.12 -8.54 3.15
C ARG A 91 -3.10 -7.15 3.80
N LEU A 92 -2.79 -6.11 3.05
CA LEU A 92 -2.81 -4.73 3.55
C LEU A 92 -4.21 -4.34 4.04
N ARG A 93 -5.26 -4.71 3.30
CA ARG A 93 -6.64 -4.43 3.70
C ARG A 93 -7.05 -5.14 4.98
N SER A 94 -6.61 -6.39 5.15
CA SER A 94 -6.83 -7.15 6.39
C SER A 94 -6.12 -6.49 7.58
N LEU A 95 -4.88 -6.01 7.40
CA LEU A 95 -4.15 -5.27 8.43
C LEU A 95 -4.83 -3.94 8.80
N ILE A 96 -5.39 -3.23 7.83
CA ILE A 96 -6.19 -2.02 8.09
C ILE A 96 -7.41 -2.33 8.96
N GLY A 97 -8.17 -3.38 8.62
CA GLY A 97 -9.33 -3.79 9.42
C GLY A 97 -8.94 -4.15 10.85
N SER A 98 -7.83 -4.89 11.00
CA SER A 98 -7.30 -5.28 12.32
C SER A 98 -6.91 -4.05 13.17
N LYS A 99 -6.23 -3.05 12.58
CA LYS A 99 -5.85 -1.84 13.32
C LYS A 99 -7.04 -0.94 13.68
N ILE A 100 -8.05 -0.84 12.82
CA ILE A 100 -9.29 -0.11 13.14
C ILE A 100 -10.05 -0.81 14.28
N ALA A 101 -10.17 -2.14 14.24
CA ALA A 101 -10.80 -2.91 15.32
C ALA A 101 -10.06 -2.78 16.65
N LEU A 102 -8.72 -2.73 16.61
CA LEU A 102 -7.88 -2.50 17.79
C LEU A 102 -8.05 -1.08 18.33
N GLN A 103 -8.09 -0.05 17.48
CA GLN A 103 -8.39 1.32 17.88
C GLN A 103 -9.78 1.44 18.52
N LYS A 104 -10.81 0.81 17.93
CA LYS A 104 -12.16 0.74 18.50
C LYS A 104 -12.16 0.11 19.90
N ASN A 105 -11.30 -0.89 20.15
CA ASN A 105 -11.20 -1.54 21.46
C ASN A 105 -10.53 -0.66 22.52
N ILE A 106 -9.52 0.12 22.12
CA ILE A 106 -8.77 1.03 23.01
C ILE A 106 -9.60 2.28 23.32
N GLU A 107 -10.33 2.78 22.33
CA GLU A 107 -11.16 3.99 22.46
C GLU A 107 -12.45 3.74 23.26
N ASP A 108 -12.89 2.49 23.43
CA ASP A 108 -14.13 2.17 24.17
C ASP A 108 -13.98 2.54 25.66
N PRO A 109 -14.62 3.63 26.11
CA PRO A 109 -14.44 4.14 27.45
C PRO A 109 -15.15 3.25 28.50
N SER A 110 -16.03 2.34 28.06
CA SER A 110 -16.74 1.39 28.93
C SER A 110 -15.87 0.22 29.43
N LYS A 111 -14.78 -0.10 28.73
CA LYS A 111 -13.83 -1.17 29.09
C LYS A 111 -12.73 -0.73 30.07
N ASN A 112 -12.52 0.58 30.23
CA ASN A 112 -11.49 1.10 31.13
C ASN A 112 -12.03 1.16 32.58
N TYR A 113 -11.67 0.17 33.40
CA TYR A 113 -12.14 0.04 34.78
C TYR A 113 -11.86 1.29 35.63
N ILE A 114 -10.66 1.88 35.50
CA ILE A 114 -10.25 3.08 36.23
C ILE A 114 -11.07 4.30 35.81
N LEU A 115 -11.31 4.47 34.50
CA LEU A 115 -12.06 5.63 33.99
C LEU A 115 -13.51 5.57 34.45
N ASN A 116 -14.10 4.37 34.47
CA ASN A 116 -15.45 4.15 34.95
C ASN A 116 -15.53 4.39 36.47
N GLU A 117 -14.51 3.98 37.23
CA GLU A 117 -14.42 4.21 38.68
C GLU A 117 -14.25 5.69 39.03
N ILE A 118 -13.35 6.41 38.35
CA ILE A 118 -13.14 7.86 38.53
C ILE A 118 -14.37 8.65 38.08
N THR A 119 -15.01 8.26 36.98
CA THR A 119 -16.21 8.94 36.49
C THR A 119 -17.39 8.72 37.43
N ARG A 120 -17.51 7.52 38.02
CA ARG A 120 -18.50 7.22 39.06
C ARG A 120 -18.25 8.03 40.33
N ASP A 121 -16.99 8.19 40.74
CA ASP A 121 -16.58 9.03 41.87
C ASP A 121 -16.84 10.53 41.60
N ALA A 122 -16.68 10.98 40.35
CA ALA A 122 -16.79 12.39 39.96
C ALA A 122 -18.19 12.80 39.45
N GLY A 123 -19.13 11.86 39.28
CA GLY A 123 -20.53 12.14 38.89
C GLY A 123 -20.77 12.51 37.42
N PHE A 124 -19.79 12.28 36.53
CA PHE A 124 -19.95 12.57 35.10
C PHE A 124 -20.65 11.42 34.35
N LYS A 125 -21.42 11.70 33.30
CA LYS A 125 -21.99 10.67 32.40
C LYS A 125 -21.04 10.44 31.23
N LEU A 126 -20.51 9.22 31.10
CA LEU A 126 -19.71 8.82 29.93
C LEU A 126 -20.60 8.80 28.66
N PRO A 127 -20.15 9.36 27.53
CA PRO A 127 -20.86 9.23 26.26
C PRO A 127 -20.89 7.75 25.84
N SER A 128 -22.06 7.28 25.40
CA SER A 128 -22.26 5.89 24.95
C SER A 128 -21.47 5.62 23.68
N SER A 129 -20.75 4.50 23.66
CA SER A 129 -19.98 4.01 22.52
C SER A 129 -20.83 4.01 21.23
N TYR A 130 -20.36 4.72 20.20
CA TYR A 130 -21.08 4.90 18.94
C TYR A 130 -20.72 3.74 18.00
N ASP A 131 -21.65 2.82 17.77
CA ASP A 131 -21.43 1.69 16.88
C ASP A 131 -21.54 2.14 15.40
N ASN A 132 -20.42 2.57 14.82
CA ASN A 132 -20.36 2.86 13.40
C ASN A 132 -20.39 1.54 12.61
N LYS A 133 -21.47 1.32 11.86
CA LYS A 133 -21.55 0.27 10.84
C LYS A 133 -20.43 0.48 9.81
N GLU A 134 -19.56 -0.50 9.65
CA GLU A 134 -18.44 -0.47 8.71
C GLU A 134 -18.93 -0.51 7.25
N THR A 135 -19.27 0.64 6.68
CA THR A 135 -19.50 0.79 5.24
C THR A 135 -18.23 1.32 4.58
N GLY A 136 -17.52 0.50 3.81
CA GLY A 136 -16.41 1.02 2.99
C GLY A 136 -15.48 -0.05 2.41
N TYR A 137 -15.94 -0.74 1.36
CA TYR A 137 -15.10 -1.71 0.62
C TYR A 137 -14.85 -1.30 -0.85
N ILE A 138 -15.38 -0.17 -1.29
CA ILE A 138 -15.51 0.16 -2.72
C ILE A 138 -14.16 0.37 -3.41
N VAL A 139 -13.24 1.11 -2.78
CA VAL A 139 -11.99 1.53 -3.43
C VAL A 139 -11.03 0.35 -3.62
N VAL A 140 -10.82 -0.46 -2.58
CA VAL A 140 -9.89 -1.60 -2.66
C VAL A 140 -10.42 -2.69 -3.60
N SER A 141 -11.74 -2.92 -3.61
CA SER A 141 -12.36 -3.85 -4.57
C SER A 141 -12.19 -3.37 -6.03
N CYS A 142 -12.28 -2.06 -6.28
CA CYS A 142 -12.02 -1.49 -7.61
C CYS A 142 -10.58 -1.76 -8.08
N TRP A 143 -9.57 -1.54 -7.21
CA TRP A 143 -8.17 -1.83 -7.54
C TRP A 143 -7.90 -3.31 -7.77
N ALA A 144 -8.52 -4.19 -6.98
CA ALA A 144 -8.38 -5.63 -7.16
C ALA A 144 -8.93 -6.09 -8.52
N ILE A 145 -10.08 -5.55 -8.95
CA ILE A 145 -10.67 -5.87 -10.26
C ILE A 145 -9.75 -5.42 -11.40
N MET A 146 -9.18 -4.21 -11.32
CA MET A 146 -8.25 -3.71 -12.34
C MET A 146 -7.00 -4.60 -12.47
N LEU A 147 -6.44 -5.05 -11.33
CA LEU A 147 -5.30 -5.98 -11.34
C LEU A 147 -5.65 -7.35 -11.93
N ILE A 148 -6.86 -7.85 -11.67
CA ILE A 148 -7.34 -9.10 -12.28
C ILE A 148 -7.37 -8.94 -13.81
N VAL A 149 -7.87 -7.82 -14.32
CA VAL A 149 -7.88 -7.54 -15.76
C VAL A 149 -6.45 -7.47 -16.31
N CYS A 150 -5.53 -6.75 -15.67
CA CYS A 150 -4.12 -6.69 -16.07
C CYS A 150 -3.47 -8.07 -16.10
N PHE A 151 -3.72 -8.90 -15.08
CA PHE A 151 -3.21 -10.26 -15.00
C PHE A 151 -3.67 -11.12 -16.19
N PHE A 152 -4.95 -11.02 -16.57
CA PHE A 152 -5.46 -11.73 -17.75
C PHE A 152 -4.85 -11.23 -19.06
N VAL A 153 -4.66 -9.91 -19.21
CA VAL A 153 -3.98 -9.33 -20.38
C VAL A 153 -2.54 -9.82 -20.47
N ASN A 154 -1.82 -9.86 -19.35
CA ASN A 154 -0.44 -10.32 -19.30
C ASN A 154 -0.33 -11.83 -19.58
N ILE A 155 -1.25 -12.65 -19.08
CA ILE A 155 -1.34 -14.08 -19.46
C ILE A 155 -1.63 -14.25 -20.96
N ALA A 156 -2.51 -13.44 -21.54
CA ALA A 156 -2.78 -13.49 -22.97
C ALA A 156 -1.51 -13.15 -23.78
N GLY A 157 -0.71 -12.18 -23.31
CA GLY A 157 0.60 -11.85 -23.90
C GLY A 157 1.66 -12.95 -23.72
N VAL A 158 1.59 -13.74 -22.65
CA VAL A 158 2.37 -14.98 -22.49
C VAL A 158 1.96 -15.99 -23.57
N CYS A 159 0.68 -16.22 -23.82
CA CYS A 159 0.24 -17.20 -24.82
C CYS A 159 0.47 -16.74 -26.27
N HIS A 160 0.37 -15.44 -26.55
CA HIS A 160 0.52 -14.85 -27.88
C HIS A 160 1.41 -13.58 -27.84
N PRO A 161 2.73 -13.73 -27.71
CA PRO A 161 3.64 -12.58 -27.64
C PRO A 161 3.64 -11.75 -28.93
N ASN A 162 3.36 -12.39 -30.06
CA ASN A 162 3.34 -11.76 -31.39
C ASN A 162 2.14 -10.85 -31.64
N LEU A 163 1.11 -10.90 -30.78
CA LEU A 163 -0.06 -10.04 -30.90
C LEU A 163 0.23 -8.61 -30.40
N PHE A 164 1.30 -8.46 -29.61
CA PHE A 164 1.70 -7.20 -28.98
C PHE A 164 3.11 -6.74 -29.37
N SER A 165 3.84 -7.52 -30.16
CA SER A 165 5.14 -7.10 -30.71
C SER A 165 4.93 -6.19 -31.92
N LYS A 166 5.87 -5.25 -32.11
CA LYS A 166 5.92 -4.41 -33.31
C LYS A 166 6.38 -5.28 -34.47
N ASP A 167 5.75 -5.17 -35.63
CA ASP A 167 6.23 -5.79 -36.86
C ASP A 167 7.61 -5.19 -37.22
N ILE A 168 8.69 -5.92 -36.90
CA ILE A 168 10.09 -5.46 -37.10
C ILE A 168 10.44 -5.31 -38.60
N SER A 169 9.54 -5.76 -39.49
CA SER A 169 9.69 -5.80 -40.95
C SER A 169 10.15 -4.47 -41.59
N HIS A 170 9.90 -3.31 -40.97
CA HIS A 170 10.08 -2.04 -41.68
C HIS A 170 11.46 -1.36 -41.59
N ASN A 171 12.45 -1.86 -40.82
CA ASN A 171 13.74 -1.15 -40.63
C ASN A 171 14.99 -2.05 -40.54
N THR A 172 15.04 -3.18 -41.24
CA THR A 172 16.32 -3.90 -41.42
C THR A 172 17.12 -3.26 -42.55
N TYR A 173 18.01 -2.33 -42.22
CA TYR A 173 18.97 -1.79 -43.19
C TYR A 173 20.10 -2.80 -43.38
N LYS A 174 20.20 -3.38 -44.59
CA LYS A 174 21.31 -4.29 -44.93
C LYS A 174 22.46 -3.45 -45.46
N ALA A 175 23.44 -3.13 -44.61
CA ALA A 175 24.67 -2.46 -45.04
C ALA A 175 25.58 -3.50 -45.72
N THR A 176 25.85 -3.31 -47.01
CA THR A 176 26.81 -4.15 -47.73
C THR A 176 28.08 -3.35 -47.96
N ILE A 177 29.19 -3.80 -47.39
CA ILE A 177 30.50 -3.16 -47.57
C ILE A 177 31.12 -3.73 -48.84
N LYS A 178 31.29 -2.88 -49.86
CA LYS A 178 32.00 -3.24 -51.09
C LYS A 178 33.38 -2.60 -51.05
N ASN A 179 34.41 -3.42 -51.21
CA ASN A 179 35.79 -2.95 -51.36
C ASN A 179 36.07 -2.80 -52.86
N ILE A 180 36.28 -1.56 -53.31
CA ILE A 180 36.74 -1.23 -54.66
C ILE A 180 38.08 -0.52 -54.48
N GLU A 181 39.04 -0.75 -55.37
CA GLU A 181 40.44 -0.30 -55.28
C GLU A 181 40.63 1.21 -54.96
N SER A 182 39.60 2.04 -55.10
CA SER A 182 39.62 3.49 -54.81
C SER A 182 38.98 3.92 -53.48
N GLY A 183 38.53 2.98 -52.62
CA GLY A 183 38.07 3.28 -51.26
C GLY A 183 36.92 2.40 -50.74
N LEU A 184 36.63 2.51 -49.44
CA LEU A 184 35.57 1.75 -48.78
C LEU A 184 34.21 2.43 -48.99
N PHE A 185 33.30 1.81 -49.74
CA PHE A 185 31.93 2.31 -49.93
C PHE A 185 30.95 1.54 -49.04
N ILE A 186 30.18 2.27 -48.23
CA ILE A 186 29.10 1.73 -47.40
C ILE A 186 27.77 2.07 -48.10
N GLU A 187 27.16 1.08 -48.73
CA GLU A 187 25.84 1.21 -49.37
C GLU A 187 24.78 0.68 -48.39
N ALA A 188 23.92 1.56 -47.88
CA ALA A 188 22.76 1.18 -47.08
C ALA A 188 21.53 1.06 -48.00
N LYS A 189 21.12 -0.17 -48.32
CA LYS A 189 19.83 -0.40 -48.99
C LYS A 189 18.75 -0.68 -47.94
N SER A 190 17.66 0.08 -47.97
CA SER A 190 16.43 -0.28 -47.29
C SER A 190 15.84 -1.49 -48.01
N GLY A 191 15.76 -2.63 -47.31
CA GLY A 191 15.17 -3.84 -47.87
C GLY A 191 13.66 -3.70 -47.95
N LEU A 192 13.10 -3.53 -49.15
CA LEU A 192 11.73 -3.93 -49.42
C LEU A 192 11.76 -5.44 -49.67
N SER A 193 11.45 -6.26 -48.67
CA SER A 193 11.22 -7.69 -48.90
C SER A 193 9.86 -7.85 -49.57
N LYS A 194 9.83 -8.53 -50.72
CA LYS A 194 8.61 -9.11 -51.27
C LYS A 194 8.07 -10.20 -50.34
#